data_AF-A0A3D2J6T1-F1
#
_entry.id   AF-A0A3D2J6T1-F1
#
_cell.length_a   1.000
_cell.length_b   1.000
_cell.length_c   1.000
_cell.angle_alpha   90.00
_cell.angle_beta   90.00
_cell.angle_gamma   90.00
#
_symmetry.space_group_name_H-M   'P 1'
#
loop_
_entity.id
_entity.type
_entity.pdbx_description
1 polymer ?
#
loop_
_entity_poly.entity_id
_entity_poly.type
_entity_poly.pdbx_seq_one_letter_code
_entity_poly.pdbx_strand_id
1 'polypeptide(L)'
;MIERYIVREHGVILYGPSPETLIDSISASELEEAVCEQLSNFWQAQFADPSWLRPRHYQAFAILTMCRALYVLHMGSVPSKPQAATWGQEHLDAKWRTIIERALLWRTQHEDEDLTETLDFMRYAISQANLVCKGQSKQSL
;
A
#
# COMPACT_ATOMS: atom_id res chain seq x y z
N MET A 1 12.38 2.64 0.09
CA MET A 1 12.59 2.05 -1.25
C MET A 1 11.52 2.54 -2.21
N ILE A 2 10.25 2.36 -1.85
CA ILE A 2 9.07 2.84 -2.59
C ILE A 2 9.15 4.33 -2.94
N GLU A 3 9.66 5.16 -2.03
CA GLU A 3 9.84 6.60 -2.23
C GLU A 3 10.87 6.90 -3.32
N ARG A 4 11.97 6.13 -3.37
CA ARG A 4 13.02 6.25 -4.39
C ARG A 4 12.49 5.84 -5.76
N TYR A 5 11.70 4.77 -5.83
CA TYR A 5 11.03 4.33 -7.07
C TYR A 5 10.12 5.43 -7.63
N ILE A 6 9.25 6.01 -6.79
CA ILE A 6 8.31 7.07 -7.22
C ILE A 6 9.08 8.30 -7.71
N VAL A 7 10.10 8.74 -6.99
CA VAL A 7 10.93 9.88 -7.39
C VAL A 7 11.64 9.61 -8.72
N ARG A 8 12.12 8.38 -8.92
CA ARG A 8 12.83 7.98 -10.14
C ARG A 8 11.91 7.94 -11.37
N GLU A 9 10.78 7.23 -11.26
CA GLU A 9 9.92 6.91 -12.42
C GLU A 9 8.83 7.96 -12.70
N HIS A 10 8.45 8.74 -11.67
CA HIS A 10 7.32 9.67 -11.74
C HIS A 10 7.64 11.07 -11.22
N GLY A 11 8.90 11.35 -10.87
CA GLY A 11 9.33 12.66 -10.39
C GLY A 11 9.28 13.74 -11.46
N VAL A 12 8.95 14.97 -11.06
CA VAL A 12 9.07 16.16 -11.91
C VAL A 12 10.34 16.91 -11.52
N ILE A 13 11.26 17.10 -12.48
CA ILE A 13 12.53 17.79 -12.26
C ILE A 13 12.27 19.29 -12.14
N LEU A 14 12.50 19.86 -10.96
CA LEU A 14 12.41 21.30 -10.74
C LEU A 14 13.77 22.01 -10.95
N TYR A 15 14.86 21.35 -10.55
CA TYR A 15 16.24 21.82 -10.71
C TYR A 15 17.23 20.67 -10.51
N GLY A 16 18.37 20.71 -11.20
CA GLY A 16 19.44 19.72 -11.06
C GLY A 16 19.34 18.52 -12.01
N PRO A 17 20.18 17.48 -11.81
CA PRO A 17 20.24 16.31 -12.69
C PRO A 17 19.00 15.41 -12.55
N SER A 18 18.75 14.61 -13.58
CA SER A 18 17.64 13.65 -13.58
C SER A 18 17.76 12.63 -12.44
N PRO A 19 16.67 12.26 -11.74
CA PRO A 19 16.67 11.22 -10.71
C PRO A 19 17.32 9.91 -11.17
N GLU A 20 17.19 9.58 -12.45
CA GLU A 20 17.76 8.38 -13.07
C GLU A 20 19.29 8.29 -12.99
N THR A 21 19.96 9.44 -12.88
CA THR A 21 21.42 9.49 -12.75
C THR A 21 21.89 9.39 -11.30
N LEU A 22 20.95 9.40 -10.34
CA LEU A 22 21.22 9.38 -8.89
C LEU A 22 20.64 8.15 -8.20
N ILE A 23 19.65 7.51 -8.82
CA ILE A 23 18.91 6.38 -8.27
C ILE A 23 18.96 5.25 -9.29
N ASP A 24 19.61 4.15 -8.90
CA ASP A 24 19.61 2.92 -9.69
C ASP A 24 18.18 2.41 -9.93
N SER A 25 17.97 1.72 -11.04
CA SER A 25 16.69 1.08 -11.33
C SER A 25 16.35 0.07 -10.23
N ILE A 26 15.13 0.11 -9.73
CA ILE A 26 14.63 -0.82 -8.72
C ILE A 26 13.75 -1.85 -9.44
N SER A 27 14.08 -3.12 -9.28
CA SER A 27 13.36 -4.24 -9.88
C SER A 27 12.01 -4.52 -9.20
N ALA A 28 11.13 -5.23 -9.90
CA ALA A 28 9.85 -5.69 -9.33
C ALA A 28 10.06 -6.56 -8.07
N SER A 29 11.04 -7.46 -8.09
CA SER A 29 11.37 -8.31 -6.93
C SER A 29 11.81 -7.50 -5.71
N GLU A 30 12.59 -6.44 -5.90
CA GLU A 30 12.99 -5.56 -4.80
C GLU A 30 11.77 -4.82 -4.22
N LEU A 31 10.85 -4.34 -5.07
CA LEU A 31 9.61 -3.72 -4.60
C LEU A 31 8.73 -4.69 -3.82
N GLU A 32 8.59 -5.91 -4.30
CA GLU A 32 7.83 -6.97 -3.65
C GLU A 32 8.43 -7.32 -2.28
N GLU A 33 9.75 -7.52 -2.21
CA GLU A 33 10.46 -7.80 -0.95
C GLU A 33 10.26 -6.67 0.07
N ALA A 34 10.42 -5.41 -0.37
CA ALA A 34 10.23 -4.26 0.50
C ALA A 34 8.78 -4.14 1.00
N VAL A 35 7.79 -4.48 0.17
CA VAL A 35 6.38 -4.49 0.59
C VAL A 35 6.12 -5.63 1.58
N CYS A 36 6.64 -6.83 1.31
CA CYS A 36 6.55 -7.97 2.22
C CYS A 36 7.11 -7.61 3.60
N GLU A 37 8.31 -7.05 3.66
CA GLU A 37 8.97 -6.61 4.90
C GLU A 37 8.16 -5.53 5.63
N GLN A 38 7.69 -4.51 4.90
CA GLN A 38 6.92 -3.42 5.48
C GLN A 38 5.62 -3.92 6.12
N LEU A 39 4.91 -4.84 5.44
CA LEU A 39 3.66 -5.40 5.93
C LEU A 39 3.88 -6.36 7.12
N SER A 40 4.88 -7.24 7.05
CA SER A 40 5.16 -8.21 8.11
C SER A 40 5.74 -7.59 9.38
N ASN A 41 6.42 -6.45 9.25
CA ASN A 41 7.10 -5.80 10.37
C ASN A 41 6.32 -4.59 10.84
N PHE A 42 6.42 -3.48 10.12
CA PHE A 42 5.87 -2.20 10.57
C PHE A 42 4.36 -2.26 10.73
N TRP A 43 3.62 -2.69 9.70
CA TRP A 43 2.15 -2.66 9.73
C TRP A 43 1.56 -3.71 10.67
N GLN A 44 2.18 -4.90 10.75
CA GLN A 44 1.79 -5.92 11.72
C GLN A 44 1.97 -5.43 13.17
N ALA A 45 3.02 -4.66 13.47
CA ALA A 45 3.23 -4.12 14.82
C ALA A 45 2.16 -3.11 15.26
N GLN A 46 1.47 -2.46 14.31
CA GLN A 46 0.45 -1.44 14.62
C GLN A 46 -0.79 -2.02 15.31
N PHE A 47 -1.00 -3.33 15.27
CA PHE A 47 -2.11 -3.96 16.01
C PHE A 47 -1.91 -3.97 17.53
N ALA A 48 -0.68 -3.79 18.01
CA ALA A 48 -0.42 -3.69 19.45
C ALA A 48 -0.98 -2.40 20.06
N ASP A 49 -0.90 -1.29 19.33
CA ASP A 49 -1.50 -0.01 19.69
C ASP A 49 -1.94 0.76 18.42
N PRO A 50 -3.22 0.64 18.01
CA PRO A 50 -3.73 1.32 16.83
C PRO A 50 -4.20 2.76 17.12
N SER A 51 -3.86 3.36 18.27
CA SER A 51 -4.40 4.66 18.68
C SER A 51 -4.12 5.79 17.69
N TRP A 52 -2.96 5.78 17.02
CA TRP A 52 -2.59 6.78 16.02
C TRP A 52 -3.43 6.69 14.74
N LEU A 53 -4.11 5.57 14.49
CA LEU A 53 -5.03 5.40 13.37
C LEU A 53 -6.41 5.97 13.66
N ARG A 54 -6.73 6.43 14.88
CA ARG A 54 -8.06 6.98 15.19
C ARG A 54 -8.46 8.15 14.27
N PRO A 55 -7.58 9.14 13.98
CA PRO A 55 -7.93 10.22 13.08
C PRO A 55 -8.24 9.70 11.68
N ARG A 56 -9.35 10.17 11.12
CA ARG A 56 -9.84 9.77 9.79
C ARG A 56 -8.79 9.77 8.69
N HIS A 57 -7.98 10.83 8.61
CA HIS A 57 -6.95 10.95 7.57
C HIS A 57 -5.88 9.84 7.68
N TYR A 58 -5.62 9.31 8.88
CA TYR A 58 -4.72 8.18 9.07
C TYR A 58 -5.38 6.84 8.72
N GLN A 59 -6.68 6.67 8.97
CA GLN A 59 -7.44 5.52 8.49
C GLN A 59 -7.43 5.45 6.95
N ALA A 60 -7.83 6.52 6.28
CA ALA A 60 -7.75 6.65 4.83
C ALA A 60 -6.33 6.41 4.30
N PHE A 61 -5.30 6.94 4.98
CA PHE A 61 -3.91 6.67 4.64
C PHE A 61 -3.56 5.19 4.75
N ALA A 62 -3.95 4.51 5.83
CA ALA A 62 -3.70 3.09 6.01
C ALA A 62 -4.39 2.25 4.93
N ILE A 63 -5.68 2.48 4.68
CA ILE A 63 -6.46 1.78 3.64
C ILE A 63 -5.79 1.94 2.26
N LEU A 64 -5.49 3.17 1.86
CA LEU A 64 -4.86 3.43 0.56
C LEU A 64 -3.44 2.84 0.48
N THR A 65 -2.72 2.77 1.60
CA THR A 65 -1.40 2.13 1.66
C THR A 65 -1.52 0.61 1.48
N MET A 66 -2.49 -0.03 2.13
CA MET A 66 -2.78 -1.46 1.94
C MET A 66 -3.14 -1.77 0.48
N CYS A 67 -3.99 -0.97 -0.17
CA CYS A 67 -4.30 -1.13 -1.59
C CYS A 67 -3.04 -1.06 -2.48
N ARG A 68 -2.15 -0.09 -2.23
CA ARG A 68 -0.90 0.05 -3.00
C ARG A 68 0.03 -1.13 -2.78
N ALA A 69 0.15 -1.60 -1.55
CA ALA A 69 0.98 -2.76 -1.23
C ALA A 69 0.49 -4.02 -1.98
N LEU A 70 -0.81 -4.30 -1.93
CA LEU A 70 -1.39 -5.44 -2.66
C LEU A 70 -1.24 -5.30 -4.18
N TYR A 71 -1.38 -4.09 -4.72
CA TYR A 71 -1.13 -3.85 -6.14
C TYR A 71 0.33 -4.15 -6.51
N VAL A 72 1.31 -3.67 -5.73
CA VAL A 72 2.73 -3.92 -5.99
C VAL A 72 3.01 -5.43 -6.03
N LEU A 73 2.47 -6.18 -5.06
CA LEU A 73 2.64 -7.64 -5.02
C LEU A 73 1.98 -8.38 -6.20
N HIS A 74 1.04 -7.75 -6.89
CA HIS A 74 0.35 -8.35 -8.04
C HIS A 74 0.93 -7.92 -9.39
N MET A 75 1.37 -6.66 -9.48
CA MET A 75 1.71 -5.99 -10.75
C MET A 75 3.18 -5.60 -10.86
N GLY A 76 3.98 -5.76 -9.80
CA GLY A 76 5.43 -5.49 -9.80
C GLY A 76 5.80 -4.00 -10.00
N SER A 77 4.87 -3.08 -9.76
CA SER A 77 5.08 -1.63 -9.96
C SER A 77 4.31 -0.82 -8.93
N VAL A 78 4.78 0.40 -8.65
CA VAL A 78 4.17 1.27 -7.64
C VAL A 78 3.14 2.21 -8.28
N PRO A 79 1.82 2.04 -8.02
CA PRO A 79 0.79 2.89 -8.60
C PRO A 79 0.61 4.19 -7.80
N SER A 80 -0.16 5.13 -8.37
CA SER A 80 -0.76 6.22 -7.60
C SER A 80 -1.83 5.70 -6.62
N LYS A 81 -2.20 6.52 -5.63
CA LYS A 81 -3.25 6.15 -4.65
C LYS A 81 -4.61 5.87 -5.32
N PRO A 82 -5.13 6.71 -6.25
CA PRO A 82 -6.39 6.43 -6.92
C PRO A 82 -6.34 5.15 -7.76
N GLN A 83 -5.25 4.93 -8.51
CA GLN A 83 -5.11 3.70 -9.31
C GLN A 83 -5.13 2.44 -8.44
N ALA A 84 -4.41 2.44 -7.31
CA ALA A 84 -4.43 1.31 -6.39
C ALA A 84 -5.80 1.06 -5.78
N ALA A 85 -6.53 2.13 -5.43
CA ALA A 85 -7.87 2.03 -4.87
C ALA A 85 -8.86 1.47 -5.91
N THR A 86 -8.85 1.99 -7.14
CA THR A 86 -9.67 1.47 -8.24
C THR A 86 -9.38 -0.01 -8.50
N TRP A 87 -8.10 -0.38 -8.61
CA TRP A 87 -7.71 -1.79 -8.74
C TRP A 87 -8.22 -2.62 -7.55
N GLY A 88 -8.11 -2.10 -6.34
CA GLY A 88 -8.59 -2.76 -5.13
C GLY A 88 -10.11 -3.00 -5.12
N GLN A 89 -10.90 -2.03 -5.61
CA GLN A 89 -12.35 -2.18 -5.74
C GLN A 89 -12.76 -3.25 -6.76
N GLU A 90 -11.94 -3.43 -7.80
CA GLU A 90 -12.18 -4.39 -8.88
C GLU A 90 -11.75 -5.81 -8.52
N HIS A 91 -10.62 -5.98 -7.82
CA HIS A 91 -9.94 -7.27 -7.65
C HIS A 91 -10.03 -7.86 -6.24
N LEU A 92 -10.29 -7.05 -5.20
CA LEU A 92 -10.44 -7.55 -3.83
C LEU A 92 -11.89 -7.96 -3.55
N ASP A 93 -12.10 -8.64 -2.42
CA ASP A 93 -13.44 -9.03 -1.96
C ASP A 93 -14.38 -7.81 -1.96
N ALA A 94 -15.58 -7.99 -2.53
CA ALA A 94 -16.57 -6.94 -2.71
C ALA A 94 -16.94 -6.23 -1.40
N LYS A 95 -16.80 -6.89 -0.25
CA LYS A 95 -17.04 -6.26 1.07
C LYS A 95 -16.12 -5.07 1.35
N TRP A 96 -14.95 -4.99 0.71
CA TRP A 96 -14.00 -3.90 0.91
C TRP A 96 -14.24 -2.67 0.03
N ARG A 97 -15.14 -2.76 -0.96
CA ARG A 97 -15.36 -1.66 -1.92
C ARG A 97 -15.75 -0.35 -1.24
N THR A 98 -16.64 -0.40 -0.26
CA THR A 98 -17.16 0.78 0.45
C THR A 98 -16.09 1.45 1.31
N ILE A 99 -15.25 0.70 2.03
CA ILE A 99 -14.17 1.29 2.83
C ILE A 99 -13.07 1.90 1.94
N ILE A 100 -12.77 1.29 0.79
CA ILE A 100 -11.82 1.85 -0.18
C ILE A 100 -12.38 3.15 -0.80
N GLU A 101 -13.67 3.19 -1.13
CA GLU A 101 -14.32 4.40 -1.65
C GLU A 101 -14.29 5.54 -0.64
N ARG A 102 -14.68 5.29 0.62
CA ARG A 102 -14.61 6.31 1.68
C ARG A 102 -13.19 6.81 1.91
N ALA A 103 -12.19 5.93 1.83
CA ALA A 103 -10.78 6.30 1.94
C ALA A 103 -10.31 7.19 0.79
N LEU A 104 -10.88 7.09 -0.42
CA LEU A 104 -10.61 8.04 -1.51
C LEU A 104 -11.28 9.40 -1.25
N LEU A 105 -12.49 9.39 -0.69
CA LEU A 105 -13.34 10.55 -0.50
C LEU A 105 -13.17 11.24 0.87
N TRP A 106 -12.17 10.84 1.66
CA TRP A 106 -11.99 11.27 3.05
C TRP A 106 -11.91 12.79 3.25
N ARG A 107 -11.49 13.54 2.23
CA ARG A 107 -11.39 15.02 2.27
C ARG A 107 -12.71 15.72 2.05
N THR A 108 -13.65 15.08 1.37
CA THR A 108 -14.90 15.70 0.89
C THR A 108 -16.11 15.17 1.64
N GLN A 109 -16.07 13.90 2.07
CA GLN A 109 -17.08 13.32 2.93
C GLN A 109 -16.76 13.62 4.40
N HIS A 110 -17.80 13.65 5.24
CA HIS A 110 -17.70 13.93 6.67
C HIS A 110 -18.20 12.75 7.52
N GLU A 111 -18.40 11.58 6.91
CA GLU A 111 -18.76 10.35 7.63
C GLU A 111 -17.64 9.90 8.56
N ASP A 112 -17.99 9.37 9.72
CA ASP A 112 -17.01 8.78 10.63
C ASP A 112 -16.44 7.50 10.02
N GLU A 113 -15.11 7.38 10.00
CA GLU A 113 -14.45 6.13 9.63
C GLU A 113 -14.36 5.21 10.84
N ASP A 114 -14.73 3.95 10.66
CA ASP A 114 -14.69 2.93 11.71
C ASP A 114 -13.29 2.33 11.79
N LEU A 115 -12.59 2.63 12.89
CA LEU A 115 -11.26 2.08 13.15
C LEU A 115 -11.27 0.55 13.13
N THR A 116 -12.37 -0.09 13.54
CA THR A 116 -12.52 -1.56 13.51
C THR A 116 -12.43 -2.07 12.08
N GLU A 117 -13.20 -1.46 11.18
CA GLU A 117 -13.24 -1.83 9.76
C GLU A 117 -11.89 -1.57 9.08
N THR A 118 -11.22 -0.46 9.43
CA THR A 118 -9.85 -0.17 9.00
C THR A 118 -8.86 -1.26 9.43
N LEU A 119 -8.92 -1.68 10.70
CA LEU A 119 -8.04 -2.73 11.21
C LEU A 119 -8.33 -4.09 10.57
N ASP A 120 -9.58 -4.37 10.24
CA ASP A 120 -9.96 -5.60 9.54
C ASP A 120 -9.47 -5.62 8.09
N PHE A 121 -9.53 -4.48 7.40
CA PHE A 121 -8.93 -4.34 6.07
C PHE A 121 -7.41 -4.51 6.11
N MET A 122 -6.73 -3.92 7.11
CA MET A 122 -5.29 -4.12 7.33
C MET A 122 -4.95 -5.59 7.57
N ARG A 123 -5.71 -6.29 8.43
CA ARG A 123 -5.52 -7.74 8.67
C ARG A 123 -5.68 -8.54 7.39
N TYR A 124 -6.69 -8.23 6.59
CA TYR A 124 -6.91 -8.85 5.29
C TYR A 124 -5.72 -8.64 4.36
N ALA A 125 -5.24 -7.41 4.21
CA ALA A 125 -4.13 -7.09 3.32
C ALA A 125 -2.83 -7.79 3.75
N ILE A 126 -2.51 -7.79 5.05
CA ILE A 126 -1.33 -8.50 5.57
C ILE A 126 -1.47 -10.01 5.38
N SER A 127 -2.67 -10.58 5.56
CA SER A 127 -2.89 -12.00 5.28
C SER A 127 -2.69 -12.33 3.80
N GLN A 128 -3.19 -11.50 2.88
CA GLN A 128 -2.99 -11.69 1.44
C GLN A 128 -1.51 -11.61 1.07
N ALA A 129 -0.80 -10.59 1.58
CA ALA A 129 0.62 -10.43 1.35
C ALA A 129 1.42 -11.65 1.85
N ASN A 130 1.14 -12.14 3.06
CA ASN A 130 1.78 -13.33 3.61
C ASN A 130 1.62 -14.58 2.74
N LEU A 131 0.50 -14.73 2.02
CA LEU A 131 0.30 -15.85 1.08
C LEU A 131 1.24 -15.73 -0.13
N VAL A 132 1.39 -14.52 -0.67
CA VAL A 132 2.27 -14.23 -1.82
C VAL A 132 3.74 -14.38 -1.41
N CYS A 133 4.16 -13.68 -0.35
CA CYS A 133 5.56 -13.64 0.10
C CYS A 133 6.08 -15.04 0.50
N LYS A 134 5.26 -15.88 1.16
CA LYS A 134 5.63 -17.27 1.50
C LYS A 134 5.67 -18.19 0.28
N GLY A 135 4.88 -17.91 -0.75
CA GLY A 135 4.90 -18.63 -2.02
C GLY A 135 6.20 -18.40 -2.79
N GLN A 136 6.74 -17.19 -2.72
CA GLN A 136 7.99 -16.79 -3.38
C GLN A 136 9.23 -17.43 -2.73
N SER A 137 9.25 -17.61 -1.40
CA SER A 137 10.37 -18.29 -0.72
C SER A 137 10.54 -19.77 -1.10
N LYS A 138 9.53 -20.41 -1.72
CA LYS A 138 9.60 -21.82 -2.17
C LYS A 138 10.10 -21.98 -3.61
N GLN A 139 10.20 -20.91 -4.40
CA GLN A 139 10.64 -20.98 -5.81
C GLN A 139 12.14 -20.71 -5.99
N SER A 140 12.86 -20.42 -4.90
CA SER A 140 14.30 -20.09 -4.93
C SER A 140 15.21 -21.25 -4.47
N LEU A 141 14.76 -22.51 -4.54
CA LEU A 141 15.53 -23.72 -4.22
C LEU A 141 15.50 -24.72 -5.36
#